data_AF-A0A954JIN9-F1
#
_entry.id   AF-A0A954JIN9-F1
#
_cell.length_a   1.000
_cell.length_b   1.000
_cell.length_c   1.000
_cell.angle_alpha   90.00
_cell.angle_beta   90.00
_cell.angle_gamma   90.00
#
_symmetry.space_group_name_H-M   'P 1'
#
loop_
_entity.id
_entity.type
_entity.pdbx_description
1 polymer ?
#
loop_
_entity_poly.entity_id
_entity_poly.type
_entity_poly.pdbx_seq_one_letter_code
_entity_poly.pdbx_strand_id
1 'polypeptide(L)'
;MSVETRSSKLPNRNAKGQCPVKVGSRTDNRVFKFSRSVSDKEVEQRRERLKEVFEACGGWNDLSNFIAEHVRKGAVPVPLPDKELCGILGVQYDGWVHWRSVLVSRLPTIPWASLGESTINQGVLGAIRHLAMGRLNEAAETIAGVDRTPHKVVAPIRGSLHEGLKAYQLHAELEDPTNYDRHGKIRQLLERHPDQPLAMLGIDACRDLYLYWRQRPPRHDGKGQYTSKRSREQLAELIRFLEWLHLSEDFDWREPEDFHRLDRSIFKDVKSRKSILQSKMPIFKIDDLANLVRNAGMPEKLWIVWCLNNSHGAAEVGRVQWEDIYLNQDHPWRAEGLNIWEGGDWTGFLRPKTDVLGWWLLWPETVELLLNWKEQCRSIFGREVAPDDTLIVRETGAPLYGMNKNAQSAFYNQFDRLKKQCERVGFPVADLPPGTLRNQFSDWCGGEEADATVASVALAHGIPHKGDKLLYKHYANRPWKRLFEKQREFR
;
A
#
# COMPACT_ATOMS: atom_id res chain seq x y z
N MET A 1 58.74 16.51 12.22
CA MET A 1 58.42 17.12 10.90
C MET A 1 57.20 16.39 10.35
N SER A 2 56.04 17.05 10.40
CA SER A 2 54.76 16.52 9.89
C SER A 2 54.79 16.55 8.38
N VAL A 3 54.70 15.39 7.73
CA VAL A 3 54.56 15.29 6.28
C VAL A 3 53.11 15.63 5.94
N GLU A 4 52.87 16.86 5.50
CA GLU A 4 51.59 17.23 4.89
C GLU A 4 51.34 16.38 3.65
N THR A 5 50.48 15.38 3.79
CA THR A 5 49.92 14.63 2.67
C THR A 5 49.13 15.61 1.80
N ARG A 6 49.67 15.95 0.61
CA ARG A 6 48.95 16.68 -0.43
C ARG A 6 47.61 15.97 -0.69
N SER A 7 46.54 16.55 -0.15
CA SER A 7 45.16 16.25 -0.53
C SER A 7 45.07 16.31 -2.06
N SER A 8 45.01 15.14 -2.70
CA SER A 8 44.90 15.08 -4.15
C SER A 8 43.52 15.59 -4.54
N LYS A 9 43.42 16.88 -4.89
CA LYS A 9 42.19 17.45 -5.40
C LYS A 9 41.80 16.72 -6.69
N LEU A 10 40.56 16.23 -6.75
CA LEU A 10 39.99 15.73 -7.98
C LEU A 10 40.06 16.80 -9.08
N PRO A 11 40.31 16.42 -10.34
CA PRO A 11 40.31 17.36 -11.44
C PRO A 11 38.93 18.00 -11.64
N ASN A 12 38.91 19.26 -12.05
CA ASN A 12 37.67 19.96 -12.35
C ASN A 12 36.86 19.22 -13.43
N ARG A 13 35.53 19.24 -13.29
CA ARG A 13 34.64 18.68 -14.30
C ARG A 13 34.78 19.41 -15.62
N ASN A 14 34.80 18.67 -16.72
CA ASN A 14 34.89 19.25 -18.07
C ASN A 14 33.56 19.93 -18.48
N ALA A 15 33.51 20.54 -19.67
CA ALA A 15 32.32 21.21 -20.20
C ALA A 15 31.08 20.30 -20.31
N LYS A 16 31.26 18.96 -20.35
CA LYS A 16 30.17 17.98 -20.36
C LYS A 16 29.75 17.54 -18.93
N GLY A 17 30.28 18.19 -17.90
CA GLY A 17 30.04 17.86 -16.49
C GLY A 17 30.71 16.57 -16.02
N GLN A 18 31.62 15.99 -16.81
CA GLN A 18 32.30 14.74 -16.48
C GLN A 18 33.58 15.01 -15.69
N CYS A 19 33.88 14.17 -14.70
CA CYS A 19 35.13 14.21 -13.95
C CYS A 19 36.14 13.20 -14.54
N PRO A 20 37.20 13.63 -15.25
CA PRO A 20 38.18 12.72 -15.84
C PRO A 20 39.28 12.37 -14.84
N VAL A 21 39.36 11.12 -14.40
CA VAL A 21 40.39 10.67 -13.45
C VAL A 21 41.40 9.78 -14.18
N LYS A 22 42.69 10.05 -13.96
CA LYS A 22 43.79 9.27 -14.53
C LYS A 22 44.29 8.25 -13.52
N VAL A 23 44.38 6.98 -13.93
CA VAL A 23 44.86 5.86 -13.09
C VAL A 23 45.86 5.01 -13.89
N GLY A 24 46.95 4.61 -13.24
CA GLY A 24 48.02 3.80 -13.81
C GLY A 24 49.40 4.43 -13.62
N SER A 25 50.41 3.84 -14.27
CA SER A 25 51.81 4.28 -14.19
C SER A 25 52.10 5.43 -15.17
N ARG A 26 53.37 5.88 -15.23
CA ARG A 26 53.80 6.90 -16.19
C ARG A 26 53.68 6.39 -17.64
N THR A 27 53.98 5.12 -17.86
CA THR A 27 54.02 4.46 -19.18
C THR A 27 52.72 3.75 -19.54
N ASP A 28 51.90 3.38 -18.55
CA ASP A 28 50.64 2.68 -18.74
C ASP A 28 49.54 3.30 -17.86
N ASN A 29 48.87 4.33 -18.38
CA ASN A 29 47.78 5.01 -17.70
C ASN A 29 46.53 5.13 -18.56
N ARG A 30 45.39 5.15 -17.88
CA ARG A 30 44.07 5.26 -18.49
C ARG A 30 43.26 6.38 -17.84
N VAL A 31 42.46 7.06 -18.66
CA VAL A 31 41.56 8.13 -18.21
C VAL A 31 40.14 7.59 -18.11
N PHE A 32 39.61 7.54 -16.89
CA PHE A 32 38.25 7.14 -16.57
C PHE A 32 37.37 8.39 -16.43
N LYS A 33 36.27 8.45 -17.20
CA LYS A 33 35.34 9.58 -17.17
C LYS A 33 34.10 9.20 -16.36
N PHE A 34 33.84 9.93 -15.28
CA PHE A 34 32.64 9.78 -14.45
C PHE A 34 31.57 10.81 -14.85
N SER A 35 30.30 10.41 -14.84
CA SER A 35 29.18 11.29 -15.25
C SER A 35 28.94 12.42 -14.23
N ARG A 36 28.15 13.42 -14.64
CA ARG A 36 27.73 14.55 -13.78
C ARG A 36 26.94 14.10 -12.55
N SER A 37 26.28 12.93 -12.62
CA SER A 37 25.44 12.38 -11.55
C SER A 37 26.23 11.72 -10.43
N VAL A 38 27.50 11.36 -10.63
CA VAL A 38 28.34 10.72 -9.61
C VAL A 38 28.96 11.80 -8.73
N SER A 39 28.79 11.70 -7.41
CA SER A 39 29.33 12.70 -6.46
C SER A 39 30.86 12.67 -6.41
N ASP A 40 31.52 13.79 -6.07
CA ASP A 40 32.98 13.85 -6.00
C ASP A 40 33.56 12.85 -4.98
N LYS A 41 32.87 12.63 -3.85
CA LYS A 41 33.22 11.59 -2.86
C LYS A 41 33.20 10.19 -3.47
N GLU A 42 32.20 9.89 -4.29
CA GLU A 42 32.08 8.60 -4.96
C GLU A 42 33.10 8.43 -6.10
N VAL A 43 33.44 9.52 -6.81
CA VAL A 43 34.54 9.52 -7.78
C VAL A 43 35.86 9.16 -7.12
N GLU A 44 36.15 9.71 -5.93
CA GLU A 44 37.39 9.38 -5.20
C GLU A 44 37.40 7.91 -4.75
N GLN A 45 36.29 7.39 -4.22
CA GLN A 45 36.19 5.98 -3.85
C GLN A 45 36.39 5.04 -5.05
N ARG A 46 35.78 5.34 -6.20
CA ARG A 46 35.96 4.55 -7.43
C ARG A 46 37.37 4.69 -7.98
N ARG A 47 38.02 5.84 -7.83
CA ARG A 47 39.43 6.06 -8.21
C ARG A 47 40.37 5.15 -7.40
N GLU A 48 40.20 5.07 -6.09
CA GLU A 48 41.04 4.20 -5.25
C GLU A 48 40.87 2.72 -5.63
N ARG A 49 39.62 2.27 -5.84
CA ARG A 49 39.35 0.92 -6.37
C ARG A 49 40.03 0.65 -7.71
N LEU A 50 40.04 1.62 -8.62
CA LEU A 50 40.70 1.48 -9.91
C LEU A 50 42.23 1.40 -9.78
N LYS A 51 42.83 2.09 -8.81
CA LYS A 51 44.28 1.96 -8.52
C LYS A 51 44.60 0.56 -8.01
N GLU A 52 43.80 0.06 -7.08
CA GLU A 52 43.94 -1.30 -6.55
C GLU A 52 43.84 -2.36 -7.67
N VAL A 53 42.87 -2.20 -8.58
CA VAL A 53 42.74 -3.07 -9.77
C VAL A 53 43.99 -3.03 -10.64
N PHE A 54 44.53 -1.84 -10.92
CA PHE A 54 45.75 -1.69 -11.71
C PHE A 54 46.97 -2.35 -11.04
N GLU A 55 47.14 -2.12 -9.74
CA GLU A 55 48.27 -2.64 -8.96
C GLU A 55 48.21 -4.16 -8.83
N ALA A 56 47.04 -4.72 -8.48
CA ALA A 56 46.88 -6.17 -8.29
C ALA A 56 47.03 -6.97 -9.60
N CYS A 57 46.62 -6.39 -10.72
CA CYS A 57 46.74 -7.01 -12.04
C CYS A 57 48.08 -6.73 -12.75
N GLY A 58 48.97 -5.93 -12.15
CA GLY A 58 50.28 -5.61 -12.72
C GLY A 58 50.24 -4.74 -13.98
N GLY A 59 49.17 -3.97 -14.20
CA GLY A 59 48.98 -3.15 -15.41
C GLY A 59 47.57 -3.23 -16.00
N TRP A 60 47.32 -2.49 -17.08
CA TRP A 60 46.05 -2.54 -17.82
C TRP A 60 46.03 -3.68 -18.85
N ASN A 61 45.51 -4.85 -18.43
CA ASN A 61 45.22 -6.03 -19.26
C ASN A 61 43.71 -6.35 -19.32
N ASP A 62 43.32 -7.40 -20.04
CA ASP A 62 41.90 -7.76 -20.25
C ASP A 62 41.12 -7.95 -18.94
N LEU A 63 41.74 -8.58 -17.93
CA LEU A 63 41.14 -8.76 -16.61
C LEU A 63 40.92 -7.42 -15.90
N SER A 64 41.98 -6.62 -15.75
CA SER A 64 41.88 -5.31 -15.10
C SER A 64 40.90 -4.36 -15.83
N ASN A 65 40.81 -4.47 -17.17
CA ASN A 65 39.91 -3.68 -18.00
C ASN A 65 38.46 -4.08 -17.80
N PHE A 66 38.18 -5.38 -17.70
CA PHE A 66 36.85 -5.90 -17.38
C PHE A 66 36.37 -5.35 -16.02
N ILE A 67 37.20 -5.50 -14.99
CA ILE A 67 36.87 -5.07 -13.62
C ILE A 67 36.70 -3.55 -13.57
N ALA A 68 37.65 -2.81 -14.17
CA ALA A 68 37.65 -1.36 -14.17
C ALA A 68 36.42 -0.76 -14.85
N GLU A 69 35.89 -1.39 -15.89
CA GLU A 69 34.68 -0.91 -16.57
C GLU A 69 33.44 -1.02 -15.67
N HIS A 70 33.32 -2.10 -14.90
CA HIS A 70 32.23 -2.29 -13.93
C HIS A 70 32.37 -1.36 -12.72
N VAL A 71 33.59 -1.18 -12.19
CA VAL A 71 33.88 -0.20 -11.13
C VAL A 71 33.57 1.22 -11.60
N ARG A 72 33.98 1.58 -12.82
CA ARG A 72 33.70 2.89 -13.43
C ARG A 72 32.20 3.16 -13.53
N LYS A 73 31.43 2.17 -13.99
CA LYS A 73 29.96 2.25 -14.07
C LYS A 73 29.28 2.31 -12.70
N GLY A 74 29.93 1.79 -11.66
CA GLY A 74 29.35 1.71 -10.32
C GLY A 74 28.48 0.49 -10.14
N ALA A 75 28.81 -0.61 -10.83
CA ALA A 75 28.14 -1.88 -10.62
C ALA A 75 28.39 -2.35 -9.19
N VAL A 76 27.31 -2.59 -8.45
CA VAL A 76 27.33 -3.20 -7.12
C VAL A 76 26.27 -4.29 -7.12
N PRO A 77 26.66 -5.58 -7.15
CA PRO A 77 28.04 -6.07 -7.14
C PRO A 77 28.73 -6.04 -8.52
N VAL A 78 30.06 -6.18 -8.54
CA VAL A 78 30.89 -6.34 -9.75
C VAL A 78 30.87 -7.81 -10.19
N PRO A 79 30.49 -8.13 -11.44
CA PRO A 79 30.41 -9.52 -11.90
C PRO A 79 31.78 -10.21 -11.89
N LEU A 80 31.76 -11.53 -11.73
CA LEU A 80 32.99 -12.32 -11.82
C LEU A 80 33.48 -12.36 -13.28
N PRO A 81 34.78 -12.12 -13.53
CA PRO A 81 35.39 -12.26 -14.85
C PRO A 81 35.35 -13.70 -15.36
N ASP A 82 35.34 -13.88 -16.68
CA ASP A 82 35.37 -15.19 -17.32
C ASP A 82 36.61 -16.01 -16.93
N LYS A 83 36.48 -17.34 -16.93
CA LYS A 83 37.54 -18.31 -16.57
C LYS A 83 38.79 -18.17 -17.45
N GLU A 84 38.63 -17.68 -18.69
CA GLU A 84 39.76 -17.47 -19.62
C GLU A 84 40.72 -16.39 -19.11
N LEU A 85 40.25 -15.51 -18.22
CA LEU A 85 41.05 -14.43 -17.63
C LEU A 85 41.83 -14.86 -16.37
N CYS A 86 41.68 -16.11 -15.91
CA CYS A 86 42.35 -16.61 -14.70
C CYS A 86 43.88 -16.64 -14.80
N GLY A 87 44.41 -16.94 -15.99
CA GLY A 87 45.85 -17.02 -16.23
C GLY A 87 46.59 -15.70 -16.00
N ILE A 88 45.90 -14.56 -16.09
CA ILE A 88 46.48 -13.23 -15.93
C ILE A 88 46.94 -12.96 -14.48
N LEU A 89 46.29 -13.55 -13.47
CA LEU A 89 46.74 -13.47 -12.08
C LEU A 89 47.77 -14.56 -11.71
N GLY A 90 48.22 -15.34 -12.69
CA GLY A 90 49.14 -16.46 -12.45
C GLY A 90 48.51 -17.60 -11.65
N VAL A 91 47.19 -17.73 -11.67
CA VAL A 91 46.46 -18.77 -10.93
C VAL A 91 45.79 -19.74 -11.91
N GLN A 92 45.96 -21.04 -11.67
CA GLN A 92 45.27 -22.08 -12.41
C GLN A 92 43.79 -22.09 -12.02
N TYR A 93 42.89 -22.09 -13.01
CA TYR A 93 41.46 -22.20 -12.73
C TYR A 93 41.12 -23.61 -12.25
N ASP A 94 40.69 -23.72 -10.99
CA ASP A 94 40.28 -24.94 -10.28
C ASP A 94 38.79 -24.88 -9.82
N GLY A 95 38.07 -23.82 -10.23
CA GLY A 95 36.64 -23.67 -10.03
C GLY A 95 36.23 -22.26 -9.60
N TRP A 96 34.97 -21.90 -9.82
CA TRP A 96 34.44 -20.55 -9.54
C TRP A 96 34.56 -20.12 -8.08
N VAL A 97 34.52 -21.05 -7.12
CA VAL A 97 34.67 -20.75 -5.68
C VAL A 97 36.08 -20.25 -5.38
N HIS A 98 37.09 -21.00 -5.81
CA HIS A 98 38.48 -20.64 -5.60
C HIS A 98 38.84 -19.40 -6.42
N TRP A 99 38.36 -19.30 -7.67
CA TRP A 99 38.54 -18.10 -8.49
C TRP A 99 37.99 -16.84 -7.81
N ARG A 100 36.77 -16.91 -7.26
CA ARG A 100 36.20 -15.81 -6.47
C ARG A 100 37.05 -15.52 -5.22
N SER A 101 37.50 -16.55 -4.50
CA SER A 101 38.36 -16.40 -3.32
C SER A 101 39.65 -15.64 -3.65
N VAL A 102 40.29 -15.98 -4.77
CA VAL A 102 41.49 -15.30 -5.28
C VAL A 102 41.19 -13.84 -5.60
N LEU A 103 40.09 -13.54 -6.30
CA LEU A 103 39.71 -12.16 -6.62
C LEU A 103 39.39 -11.34 -5.37
N VAL A 104 38.65 -11.90 -4.42
CA VAL A 104 38.34 -11.23 -3.14
C VAL A 104 39.61 -10.99 -2.32
N SER A 105 40.54 -11.94 -2.32
CA SER A 105 41.82 -11.82 -1.61
C SER A 105 42.74 -10.76 -2.24
N ARG A 106 42.79 -10.70 -3.58
CA ARG A 106 43.66 -9.77 -4.31
C ARG A 106 43.06 -8.37 -4.46
N LEU A 107 41.73 -8.26 -4.44
CA LEU A 107 40.97 -7.03 -4.66
C LEU A 107 39.87 -6.88 -3.60
N PRO A 108 40.23 -6.74 -2.31
CA PRO A 108 39.30 -6.73 -1.19
C PRO A 108 38.31 -5.56 -1.18
N THR A 109 38.61 -4.43 -1.84
CA THR A 109 37.69 -3.28 -1.84
C THR A 109 36.62 -3.32 -2.94
N ILE A 110 36.70 -4.33 -3.82
CA ILE A 110 35.74 -4.55 -4.90
C ILE A 110 34.55 -5.37 -4.37
N PRO A 111 33.32 -4.86 -4.48
CA PRO A 111 32.13 -5.60 -4.04
C PRO A 111 31.77 -6.68 -5.06
N TRP A 112 32.44 -7.82 -5.02
CA TRP A 112 32.25 -8.92 -5.96
C TRP A 112 30.87 -9.57 -5.89
N ALA A 113 30.34 -9.95 -7.05
CA ALA A 113 29.08 -10.68 -7.16
C ALA A 113 29.19 -12.03 -6.45
N SER A 114 28.10 -12.41 -5.79
CA SER A 114 27.92 -13.78 -5.33
C SER A 114 27.76 -14.69 -6.53
N LEU A 115 28.12 -15.97 -6.38
CA LEU A 115 28.09 -16.93 -7.50
C LEU A 115 26.70 -17.06 -8.16
N GLY A 116 25.61 -16.78 -7.43
CA GLY A 116 24.24 -16.75 -7.94
C GLY A 116 23.82 -15.45 -8.64
N GLU A 117 24.64 -14.40 -8.58
CA GLU A 117 24.39 -13.08 -9.19
C GLU A 117 25.17 -12.89 -10.50
N SER A 118 26.14 -13.77 -10.79
CA SER A 118 26.83 -13.88 -12.08
C SER A 118 26.10 -14.84 -13.03
N THR A 119 26.27 -14.67 -14.34
CA THR A 119 25.74 -15.52 -15.42
C THR A 119 26.35 -16.93 -15.46
N ILE A 120 26.64 -17.53 -14.32
CA ILE A 120 27.19 -18.88 -14.19
C ILE A 120 26.06 -19.89 -14.39
N ASN A 121 26.33 -20.89 -15.22
CA ASN A 121 25.44 -22.00 -15.55
C ASN A 121 24.90 -22.70 -14.27
N GLN A 122 23.57 -22.83 -14.16
CA GLN A 122 22.88 -23.37 -12.98
C GLN A 122 23.35 -24.79 -12.58
N GLY A 123 23.85 -25.60 -13.51
CA GLY A 123 24.39 -26.93 -13.19
C GLY A 123 25.66 -26.89 -12.33
N VAL A 124 26.50 -25.86 -12.54
CA VAL A 124 27.75 -25.67 -11.78
C VAL A 124 27.47 -25.11 -10.38
N LEU A 125 26.44 -24.27 -10.25
CA LEU A 125 25.92 -23.80 -8.96
C LEU A 125 25.36 -24.94 -8.09
N GLY A 126 24.72 -25.94 -8.71
CA GLY A 126 24.25 -27.14 -8.02
C GLY A 126 25.40 -27.96 -7.42
N ALA A 127 26.45 -28.23 -8.23
CA ALA A 127 27.62 -28.99 -7.79
C ALA A 127 28.41 -28.27 -6.68
N ILE A 128 28.56 -26.94 -6.79
CA ILE A 128 29.26 -26.12 -5.79
C ILE A 128 28.47 -26.02 -4.47
N ARG A 129 27.13 -25.88 -4.51
CA ARG A 129 26.30 -25.93 -3.29
C ARG A 129 26.48 -27.25 -2.56
N HIS A 130 26.55 -28.36 -3.29
CA HIS A 130 26.72 -29.68 -2.71
C HIS A 130 28.09 -29.84 -2.01
N LEU A 131 29.16 -29.31 -2.60
CA LEU A 131 30.51 -29.31 -2.02
C LEU A 131 30.64 -28.35 -0.83
N ALA A 132 30.03 -27.16 -0.92
CA ALA A 132 30.03 -26.18 0.17
C ALA A 132 29.21 -26.66 1.37
N MET A 133 28.06 -27.31 1.14
CA MET A 133 27.29 -27.97 2.19
C MET A 133 28.05 -29.12 2.83
N GLY A 134 28.81 -29.90 2.05
CA GLY A 134 29.69 -30.95 2.60
C GLY A 134 30.72 -30.39 3.57
N ARG A 135 31.41 -29.30 3.20
CA ARG A 135 32.40 -28.64 4.07
C ARG A 135 31.78 -27.91 5.26
N LEU A 136 30.59 -27.35 5.10
CA LEU A 136 29.83 -26.75 6.21
C LEU A 136 29.37 -27.80 7.20
N ASN A 137 28.98 -28.99 6.74
CA ASN A 137 28.64 -30.12 7.62
C ASN A 137 29.88 -30.63 8.35
N GLU A 138 31.03 -30.75 7.68
CA GLU A 138 32.31 -31.11 8.33
C GLU A 138 32.75 -30.07 9.38
N ALA A 139 32.62 -28.78 9.06
CA ALA A 139 32.92 -27.70 10.00
C ALA A 139 31.91 -27.66 11.17
N ALA A 140 30.62 -27.91 10.89
CA ALA A 140 29.57 -27.99 11.91
C ALA A 140 29.76 -29.20 12.83
N GLU A 141 30.21 -30.34 12.32
CA GLU A 141 30.59 -31.52 13.14
C GLU A 141 31.83 -31.23 14.00
N THR A 142 32.80 -30.48 13.47
CA THR A 142 33.99 -30.06 14.22
C THR A 142 33.64 -29.05 15.33
N ILE A 143 32.70 -28.13 15.07
CA ILE A 143 32.21 -27.14 16.04
C ILE A 143 31.30 -27.80 17.09
N ALA A 144 30.46 -28.74 16.68
CA ALA A 144 29.60 -29.53 17.57
C ALA A 144 30.40 -30.42 18.54
N GLY A 145 31.67 -30.71 18.24
CA GLY A 145 32.58 -31.41 19.16
C GLY A 145 33.08 -30.57 20.34
N VAL A 146 32.97 -29.23 20.28
CA VAL A 146 33.59 -28.31 21.25
C VAL A 146 32.57 -27.67 22.20
N ASP A 147 31.29 -27.59 21.83
CA ASP A 147 30.28 -26.92 22.64
C ASP A 147 29.36 -27.93 23.35
N ARG A 148 29.67 -28.24 24.62
CA ARG A 148 28.85 -29.11 25.49
C ARG A 148 27.65 -28.36 26.08
N THR A 149 26.92 -27.63 25.25
CA THR A 149 25.59 -27.13 25.61
C THR A 149 24.57 -28.12 25.03
N PRO A 150 23.67 -28.73 25.84
CA PRO A 150 22.70 -29.67 25.30
C PRO A 150 21.82 -28.94 24.27
N HIS A 151 22.05 -29.22 22.99
CA HIS A 151 21.23 -28.70 21.91
C HIS A 151 19.80 -29.19 22.14
N LYS A 152 18.90 -28.24 22.40
CA LYS A 152 17.46 -28.47 22.35
C LYS A 152 17.20 -29.08 20.97
N VAL A 153 16.77 -30.34 20.92
CA VAL A 153 16.42 -31.00 19.65
C VAL A 153 15.29 -30.18 19.03
N VAL A 154 15.64 -29.33 18.07
CA VAL A 154 14.65 -28.51 17.35
C VAL A 154 13.89 -29.49 16.47
N ALA A 155 12.58 -29.60 16.71
CA ALA A 155 11.71 -30.38 15.83
C ALA A 155 11.90 -29.89 14.39
N PRO A 156 12.02 -30.79 13.39
CA PRO A 156 12.23 -30.37 12.02
C PRO A 156 11.04 -29.54 11.55
N ILE A 157 11.30 -28.32 11.08
CA ILE A 157 10.28 -27.43 10.51
C ILE A 157 9.66 -28.14 9.30
N ARG A 158 8.33 -28.30 9.32
CA ARG A 158 7.59 -29.09 8.34
C ARG A 158 6.94 -28.21 7.27
N GLY A 159 6.75 -28.79 6.10
CA GLY A 159 5.93 -28.22 5.03
C GLY A 159 6.54 -27.05 4.25
N SER A 160 5.72 -26.47 3.38
CA SER A 160 6.07 -25.36 2.49
C SER A 160 5.27 -24.09 2.75
N LEU A 161 5.73 -22.97 2.19
CA LEU A 161 5.04 -21.68 2.24
C LEU A 161 3.61 -21.78 1.70
N HIS A 162 3.42 -22.51 0.60
CA HIS A 162 2.09 -22.69 0.02
C HIS A 162 1.20 -23.58 0.87
N GLU A 163 1.74 -24.63 1.48
CA GLU A 163 0.99 -25.46 2.43
C GLU A 163 0.53 -24.64 3.64
N GLY A 164 1.43 -23.84 4.22
CA GLY A 164 1.11 -22.91 5.31
C GLY A 164 0.03 -21.89 4.90
N LEU A 165 0.16 -21.27 3.72
CA LEU A 165 -0.82 -20.30 3.22
C LEU A 165 -2.19 -20.93 2.92
N LYS A 166 -2.25 -22.18 2.44
CA LYS A 166 -3.51 -22.92 2.25
C LYS A 166 -4.17 -23.26 3.58
N ALA A 167 -3.40 -23.70 4.58
CA ALA A 167 -3.90 -23.94 5.92
C ALA A 167 -4.43 -22.64 6.56
N TYR A 168 -3.69 -21.53 6.39
CA TYR A 168 -4.14 -20.21 6.83
C TYR A 168 -5.38 -19.73 6.09
N GLN A 169 -5.52 -20.03 4.79
CA GLN A 169 -6.73 -19.72 4.03
C GLN A 169 -7.95 -20.43 4.64
N LEU A 170 -7.84 -21.73 4.94
CA LEU A 170 -8.91 -22.49 5.58
C LEU A 170 -9.25 -21.92 6.96
N HIS A 171 -8.23 -21.57 7.75
CA HIS A 171 -8.43 -20.92 9.05
C HIS A 171 -9.19 -19.59 8.91
N ALA A 172 -8.80 -18.73 7.97
CA ALA A 172 -9.46 -17.44 7.72
C ALA A 172 -10.90 -17.60 7.21
N GLU A 173 -11.16 -18.61 6.37
CA GLU A 173 -12.51 -18.93 5.86
C GLU A 173 -13.44 -19.45 6.96
N LEU A 174 -12.91 -20.15 7.98
CA LEU A 174 -13.66 -20.56 9.16
C LEU A 174 -13.91 -19.40 10.13
N GLU A 175 -12.91 -18.54 10.34
CA GLU A 175 -12.99 -17.38 11.24
C GLU A 175 -13.96 -16.31 10.70
N ASP A 176 -13.89 -16.00 9.40
CA ASP A 176 -14.66 -14.93 8.77
C ASP A 176 -15.14 -15.33 7.36
N PRO A 177 -16.13 -16.24 7.25
CA PRO A 177 -16.55 -16.83 5.98
C PRO A 177 -17.06 -15.80 4.96
N THR A 178 -17.51 -14.63 5.42
CA THR A 178 -18.09 -13.59 4.57
C THR A 178 -17.07 -12.57 4.07
N ASN A 179 -15.82 -12.62 4.53
CA ASN A 179 -14.79 -11.66 4.18
C ASN A 179 -14.01 -12.05 2.92
N TYR A 180 -14.73 -12.00 1.81
CA TYR A 180 -14.22 -12.36 0.49
C TYR A 180 -13.00 -11.53 0.05
N ASP A 181 -12.82 -10.31 0.55
CA ASP A 181 -11.63 -9.49 0.25
C ASP A 181 -10.40 -10.03 0.96
N ARG A 182 -10.51 -10.44 2.25
CA ARG A 182 -9.43 -11.14 2.96
C ARG A 182 -9.05 -12.43 2.25
N HIS A 183 -10.02 -13.27 1.90
CA HIS A 183 -9.76 -14.53 1.16
C HIS A 183 -9.10 -14.26 -0.21
N GLY A 184 -9.51 -13.18 -0.89
CA GLY A 184 -8.88 -12.74 -2.13
C GLY A 184 -7.44 -12.24 -1.96
N LYS A 185 -7.08 -11.67 -0.80
CA LYS A 185 -5.68 -11.31 -0.49
C LYS A 185 -4.82 -12.54 -0.28
N ILE A 186 -5.31 -13.52 0.49
CA ILE A 186 -4.59 -14.77 0.76
C ILE A 186 -4.31 -15.54 -0.55
N ARG A 187 -5.32 -15.65 -1.43
CA ARG A 187 -5.11 -16.22 -2.77
C ARG A 187 -4.05 -15.47 -3.59
N GLN A 188 -4.02 -14.14 -3.51
CA GLN A 188 -2.96 -13.36 -4.15
C GLN A 188 -1.58 -13.60 -3.52
N LEU A 189 -1.48 -13.88 -2.22
CA LEU A 189 -0.20 -14.27 -1.61
C LEU A 189 0.29 -15.61 -2.17
N LEU A 190 -0.60 -16.60 -2.28
CA LEU A 190 -0.32 -17.90 -2.89
C LEU A 190 0.13 -17.78 -4.35
N GLU A 191 -0.58 -16.99 -5.15
CA GLU A 191 -0.30 -16.82 -6.58
C GLU A 191 0.99 -16.05 -6.87
N ARG A 192 1.39 -15.13 -5.99
CA ARG A 192 2.46 -14.16 -6.26
C ARG A 192 3.81 -14.52 -5.68
N HIS A 193 3.85 -15.45 -4.73
CA HIS A 193 5.09 -15.89 -4.12
C HIS A 193 5.41 -17.32 -4.54
N PRO A 194 6.66 -17.62 -4.94
CA PRO A 194 7.05 -18.99 -5.27
C PRO A 194 6.93 -19.86 -4.03
N ASP A 195 6.61 -21.14 -4.23
CA ASP A 195 6.62 -22.08 -3.12
C ASP A 195 8.06 -22.37 -2.68
N GLN A 196 8.26 -22.51 -1.37
CA GLN A 196 9.55 -22.81 -0.77
C GLN A 196 9.35 -23.54 0.57
N PRO A 197 10.29 -24.41 0.98
CA PRO A 197 10.22 -25.05 2.30
C PRO A 197 10.17 -24.01 3.43
N LEU A 198 9.34 -24.24 4.45
CA LEU A 198 9.28 -23.33 5.61
C LEU A 198 10.61 -23.26 6.37
N ALA A 199 11.41 -24.33 6.34
CA ALA A 199 12.78 -24.33 6.87
C ALA A 199 13.69 -23.29 6.20
N MET A 200 13.38 -22.87 4.96
CA MET A 200 14.10 -21.81 4.24
C MET A 200 13.48 -20.42 4.44
N LEU A 201 12.32 -20.34 5.11
CA LEU A 201 11.63 -19.08 5.40
C LEU A 201 12.27 -18.39 6.63
N GLY A 202 13.55 -18.03 6.49
CA GLY A 202 14.28 -17.23 7.47
C GLY A 202 14.07 -15.72 7.27
N ILE A 203 14.82 -14.91 8.01
CA ILE A 203 14.66 -13.44 8.01
C ILE A 203 14.81 -12.80 6.62
N ASP A 204 15.75 -13.28 5.80
CA ASP A 204 15.97 -12.74 4.46
C ASP A 204 14.83 -13.11 3.51
N ALA A 205 14.32 -14.34 3.59
CA ALA A 205 13.14 -14.76 2.83
C ALA A 205 11.90 -13.94 3.24
N CYS A 206 11.68 -13.72 4.55
CA CYS A 206 10.63 -12.81 5.02
C CYS A 206 10.81 -11.39 4.48
N ARG A 207 12.04 -10.88 4.46
CA ARG A 207 12.36 -9.55 3.90
C ARG A 207 11.98 -9.46 2.42
N ASP A 208 12.26 -10.50 1.64
CA ASP A 208 11.91 -10.54 0.21
C ASP A 208 10.40 -10.52 -0.02
N LEU A 209 9.64 -11.29 0.78
CA LEU A 209 8.17 -11.26 0.74
C LEU A 209 7.62 -9.86 1.03
N TYR A 210 8.22 -9.15 1.99
CA TYR A 210 7.86 -7.77 2.31
C TYR A 210 8.22 -6.81 1.17
N LEU A 211 9.47 -6.88 0.70
CA LEU A 211 9.98 -6.01 -0.36
C LEU A 211 9.12 -6.09 -1.62
N TYR A 212 8.68 -7.28 -2.00
CA TYR A 212 7.78 -7.50 -3.13
C TYR A 212 6.55 -6.58 -3.04
N TRP A 213 5.81 -6.62 -1.93
CA TRP A 213 4.60 -5.81 -1.77
C TRP A 213 4.89 -4.33 -1.55
N ARG A 214 6.00 -4.00 -0.87
CA ARG A 214 6.45 -2.61 -0.67
C ARG A 214 6.77 -1.89 -1.97
N GLN A 215 7.34 -2.60 -2.94
CA GLN A 215 7.69 -2.08 -4.26
C GLN A 215 6.49 -1.93 -5.20
N ARG A 216 5.27 -2.25 -4.74
CA ARG A 216 4.02 -2.12 -5.50
C ARG A 216 4.10 -2.89 -6.82
N PRO A 217 4.01 -4.23 -6.76
CA PRO A 217 4.24 -5.06 -7.92
C PRO A 217 3.20 -4.76 -9.01
N PRO A 218 3.45 -5.14 -10.27
CA PRO A 218 2.47 -5.02 -11.34
C PRO A 218 1.16 -5.74 -11.00
N ARG A 219 0.04 -5.08 -11.31
CA ARG A 219 -1.30 -5.65 -11.20
C ARG A 219 -1.46 -6.82 -12.16
N HIS A 220 -2.34 -7.76 -11.81
CA HIS A 220 -2.63 -8.92 -12.66
C HIS A 220 -3.23 -8.52 -14.03
N ASP A 221 -3.96 -7.42 -14.08
CA ASP A 221 -4.58 -6.92 -15.31
C ASP A 221 -3.64 -6.13 -16.21
N GLY A 222 -2.35 -6.04 -15.86
CA GLY A 222 -1.35 -5.27 -16.60
C GLY A 222 -1.55 -3.75 -16.58
N LYS A 223 -2.56 -3.23 -15.85
CA LYS A 223 -2.91 -1.80 -15.82
C LYS A 223 -2.02 -0.99 -14.86
N GLY A 224 -0.72 -1.28 -14.88
CA GLY A 224 0.29 -0.65 -14.03
C GLY A 224 0.50 -1.35 -12.68
N GLN A 225 1.05 -0.62 -11.72
CA GLN A 225 1.37 -1.11 -10.38
C GLN A 225 0.17 -1.06 -9.43
N TYR A 226 0.19 -1.89 -8.38
CA TYR A 226 -0.79 -1.78 -7.30
C TYR A 226 -0.75 -0.39 -6.64
N THR A 227 -1.88 0.05 -6.07
CA THR A 227 -1.92 1.30 -5.30
C THR A 227 -1.18 1.13 -3.97
N SER A 228 -0.66 2.23 -3.41
CA SER A 228 -0.02 2.20 -2.08
C SER A 228 -0.96 1.64 -0.99
N LYS A 229 -2.28 1.87 -1.12
CA LYS A 229 -3.29 1.30 -0.22
C LYS A 229 -3.36 -0.22 -0.36
N ARG A 230 -3.53 -0.75 -1.58
CA ARG A 230 -3.66 -2.20 -1.79
C ARG A 230 -2.40 -2.96 -1.39
N SER A 231 -1.22 -2.43 -1.70
CA SER A 231 0.06 -3.01 -1.25
C SER A 231 0.18 -3.05 0.28
N ARG A 232 -0.30 -2.03 0.99
CA ARG A 232 -0.31 -2.01 2.46
C ARG A 232 -1.25 -3.08 3.02
N GLU A 233 -2.42 -3.24 2.43
CA GLU A 233 -3.39 -4.27 2.84
C GLU A 233 -2.84 -5.68 2.60
N GLN A 234 -2.13 -5.90 1.48
CA GLN A 234 -1.47 -7.18 1.22
C GLN A 234 -0.34 -7.46 2.20
N LEU A 235 0.47 -6.45 2.49
CA LEU A 235 1.54 -6.58 3.48
C LEU A 235 0.98 -6.87 4.88
N ALA A 236 -0.13 -6.24 5.26
CA ALA A 236 -0.81 -6.51 6.52
C ALA A 236 -1.35 -7.95 6.59
N GLU A 237 -1.89 -8.49 5.50
CA GLU A 237 -2.34 -9.88 5.46
C GLU A 237 -1.16 -10.87 5.54
N LEU A 238 -0.05 -10.56 4.85
CA LEU A 238 1.18 -11.34 4.95
C LEU A 238 1.71 -11.39 6.38
N ILE A 239 1.66 -10.27 7.11
CA ILE A 239 2.04 -10.21 8.53
C ILE A 239 1.15 -11.13 9.36
N ARG A 240 -0.18 -11.04 9.20
CA ARG A 240 -1.13 -11.91 9.92
C ARG A 240 -0.88 -13.39 9.66
N PHE A 241 -0.59 -13.74 8.41
CA PHE A 241 -0.21 -15.11 8.05
C PHE A 241 1.04 -15.57 8.80
N LEU A 242 2.10 -14.76 8.83
CA LEU A 242 3.37 -15.14 9.47
C LEU A 242 3.23 -15.18 11.01
N GLU A 243 2.45 -14.27 11.60
CA GLU A 243 2.09 -14.31 13.03
C GLU A 243 1.27 -15.56 13.36
N TRP A 244 0.28 -15.92 12.52
CA TRP A 244 -0.48 -17.16 12.67
C TRP A 244 0.42 -18.40 12.52
N LEU A 245 1.33 -18.40 11.55
CA LEU A 245 2.26 -19.49 11.30
C LEU A 245 3.21 -19.68 12.48
N HIS A 246 3.66 -18.59 13.10
CA HIS A 246 4.47 -18.63 14.32
C HIS A 246 3.75 -19.28 15.49
N LEU A 247 2.42 -19.11 15.59
CA LEU A 247 1.61 -19.65 16.69
C LEU A 247 1.07 -21.06 16.40
N SER A 248 1.06 -21.49 15.13
CA SER A 248 0.65 -22.84 14.75
C SER A 248 1.65 -23.89 15.22
N GLU A 249 1.14 -25.04 15.68
CA GLU A 249 1.94 -26.23 16.01
C GLU A 249 2.12 -27.16 14.79
N ASP A 250 1.35 -26.96 13.72
CA ASP A 250 1.32 -27.88 12.57
C ASP A 250 2.63 -27.87 11.75
N PHE A 251 3.36 -26.75 11.81
CA PHE A 251 4.52 -26.48 10.95
C PHE A 251 5.85 -26.36 11.72
N ASP A 252 5.80 -26.25 13.05
CA ASP A 252 6.96 -25.99 13.93
C ASP A 252 7.78 -24.74 13.56
N TRP A 253 7.29 -23.90 12.65
CA TRP A 253 7.96 -22.67 12.22
C TRP A 253 7.85 -21.60 13.30
N ARG A 254 8.95 -20.90 13.56
CA ARG A 254 8.99 -19.78 14.50
C ARG A 254 9.51 -18.53 13.82
N GLU A 255 8.90 -17.40 14.18
CA GLU A 255 9.29 -16.09 13.68
C GLU A 255 10.78 -15.83 13.97
N PRO A 256 11.58 -15.38 12.97
CA PRO A 256 12.97 -14.99 13.20
C PRO A 256 13.06 -13.79 14.18
N GLU A 257 14.09 -13.79 15.04
CA GLU A 257 14.27 -12.80 16.13
C GLU A 257 14.13 -11.32 15.69
N ASP A 258 14.60 -10.99 14.49
CA ASP A 258 14.58 -9.62 13.95
C ASP A 258 13.37 -9.29 13.06
N PHE A 259 12.38 -10.17 12.95
CA PHE A 259 11.24 -9.99 12.03
C PHE A 259 10.46 -8.69 12.29
N HIS A 260 10.26 -8.33 13.56
CA HIS A 260 9.59 -7.08 13.93
C HIS A 260 10.33 -5.81 13.46
N ARG A 261 11.62 -5.92 13.13
CA ARG A 261 12.46 -4.81 12.62
C ARG A 261 12.33 -4.61 11.11
N LEU A 262 11.63 -5.49 10.39
CA LEU A 262 11.42 -5.34 8.96
C LEU A 262 10.60 -4.08 8.67
N ASP A 263 11.12 -3.23 7.78
CA ASP A 263 10.45 -2.00 7.38
C ASP A 263 9.17 -2.31 6.59
N ARG A 264 8.03 -1.82 7.10
CA ARG A 264 6.68 -2.04 6.57
C ARG A 264 6.21 -0.90 5.64
N SER A 265 7.05 0.10 5.38
CA SER A 265 6.68 1.28 4.62
C SER A 265 6.54 0.97 3.13
N ILE A 266 5.38 1.30 2.56
CA ILE A 266 5.14 1.15 1.11
C ILE A 266 5.80 2.31 0.38
N PHE A 267 6.54 2.03 -0.69
CA PHE A 267 7.11 3.06 -1.55
C PHE A 267 5.99 3.94 -2.12
N LYS A 268 6.13 5.25 -1.93
CA LYS A 268 5.21 6.25 -2.47
C LYS A 268 5.82 6.83 -3.74
N ASP A 269 5.00 7.06 -4.75
CA ASP A 269 5.46 7.83 -5.91
C ASP A 269 5.90 9.22 -5.45
N VAL A 270 6.94 9.75 -6.10
CA VAL A 270 7.36 11.15 -5.91
C VAL A 270 6.14 12.02 -6.20
N LYS A 271 5.66 12.74 -5.18
CA LYS A 271 4.46 13.58 -5.27
C LYS A 271 4.66 14.60 -6.40
N SER A 272 4.04 14.36 -7.55
CA SER A 272 4.01 15.33 -8.64
C SER A 272 3.16 16.54 -8.23
N ARG A 273 3.38 17.68 -8.88
CA ARG A 273 2.57 18.91 -8.71
C ARG A 273 1.05 18.65 -8.93
N LYS A 274 0.67 17.58 -9.65
CA LYS A 274 -0.72 17.09 -9.77
C LYS A 274 -1.34 16.65 -8.44
N SER A 275 -0.56 16.17 -7.46
CA SER A 275 -1.07 15.79 -6.14
C SER A 275 -1.60 16.96 -5.32
N ILE A 276 -1.15 18.19 -5.63
CA ILE A 276 -1.68 19.43 -5.04
C ILE A 276 -3.03 19.78 -5.70
N LEU A 277 -3.17 19.59 -7.02
CA LEU A 277 -4.46 19.80 -7.72
C LEU A 277 -5.50 18.75 -7.33
N GLN A 278 -5.07 17.52 -7.00
CA GLN A 278 -5.92 16.46 -6.42
C GLN A 278 -6.28 16.68 -4.95
N SER A 279 -5.83 17.77 -4.31
CA SER A 279 -6.20 18.06 -2.92
C SER A 279 -7.60 18.64 -2.77
N LYS A 280 -8.26 19.03 -3.86
CA LYS A 280 -9.66 19.43 -3.83
C LYS A 280 -10.53 18.18 -3.95
N MET A 281 -11.44 18.04 -3.00
CA MET A 281 -12.43 16.98 -3.02
C MET A 281 -13.42 17.24 -4.16
N PRO A 282 -13.66 16.26 -5.03
CA PRO A 282 -14.69 16.41 -6.03
C PRO A 282 -16.06 16.42 -5.34
N ILE A 283 -16.87 17.43 -5.67
CA ILE A 283 -18.26 17.58 -5.24
C ILE A 283 -19.12 17.84 -6.48
N PHE A 284 -20.39 17.48 -6.43
CA PHE A 284 -21.35 17.84 -7.47
C PHE A 284 -21.61 19.35 -7.44
N LYS A 285 -21.83 19.96 -8.60
CA LYS A 285 -22.35 21.32 -8.65
C LYS A 285 -23.86 21.30 -8.34
N ILE A 286 -24.41 22.45 -7.97
CA ILE A 286 -25.85 22.61 -7.75
C ILE A 286 -26.65 22.17 -8.99
N ASP A 287 -26.19 22.54 -10.20
CA ASP A 287 -26.83 22.11 -11.45
C ASP A 287 -26.81 20.60 -11.64
N ASP A 288 -25.70 19.93 -11.26
CA ASP A 288 -25.61 18.47 -11.33
C ASP A 288 -26.64 17.83 -10.38
N LEU A 289 -26.74 18.33 -9.14
CA LEU A 289 -27.68 17.85 -8.13
C LEU A 289 -29.14 18.08 -8.58
N ALA A 290 -29.45 19.26 -9.10
CA ALA A 290 -30.76 19.60 -9.62
C ALA A 290 -31.14 18.68 -10.80
N ASN A 291 -30.21 18.40 -11.71
CA ASN A 291 -30.44 17.49 -12.83
C ASN A 291 -30.63 16.04 -12.39
N LEU A 292 -29.87 15.57 -11.39
CA LEU A 292 -30.06 14.25 -10.80
C LEU A 292 -31.46 14.11 -10.20
N VAL A 293 -31.87 15.03 -9.33
CA VAL A 293 -33.18 14.98 -8.67
C VAL A 293 -34.31 15.14 -9.68
N ARG A 294 -34.20 16.05 -10.66
CA ARG A 294 -35.24 16.28 -11.67
C ARG A 294 -35.55 15.02 -12.49
N ASN A 295 -34.53 14.25 -12.84
CA ASN A 295 -34.64 13.08 -13.71
C ASN A 295 -34.79 11.74 -12.97
N ALA A 296 -34.69 11.75 -11.64
CA ALA A 296 -34.78 10.57 -10.80
C ALA A 296 -36.23 10.08 -10.63
N GLY A 297 -36.40 8.76 -10.52
CA GLY A 297 -37.63 8.14 -10.00
C GLY A 297 -37.81 8.42 -8.50
N MET A 298 -38.99 8.09 -7.93
CA MET A 298 -39.26 8.35 -6.51
C MET A 298 -38.22 7.77 -5.53
N PRO A 299 -37.87 6.47 -5.57
CA PRO A 299 -36.88 5.93 -4.63
C PRO A 299 -35.50 6.59 -4.82
N GLU A 300 -35.15 6.96 -6.05
CA GLU A 300 -33.89 7.64 -6.38
C GLU A 300 -33.84 9.04 -5.81
N LYS A 301 -34.90 9.82 -6.00
CA LYS A 301 -35.04 11.16 -5.41
C LYS A 301 -34.87 11.09 -3.91
N LEU A 302 -35.59 10.17 -3.26
CA LEU A 302 -35.54 10.02 -1.81
C LEU A 302 -34.12 9.72 -1.33
N TRP A 303 -33.45 8.69 -1.84
CA TRP A 303 -32.13 8.34 -1.30
C TRP A 303 -31.05 9.37 -1.66
N ILE A 304 -31.18 10.08 -2.79
CA ILE A 304 -30.27 11.19 -3.14
C ILE A 304 -30.44 12.33 -2.13
N VAL A 305 -31.67 12.81 -1.93
CA VAL A 305 -31.96 13.90 -0.98
C VAL A 305 -31.60 13.49 0.45
N TRP A 306 -31.86 12.24 0.82
CA TRP A 306 -31.44 11.68 2.11
C TRP A 306 -29.93 11.77 2.31
N CYS A 307 -29.14 11.42 1.30
CA CYS A 307 -27.68 11.48 1.38
C CYS A 307 -27.15 12.92 1.47
N LEU A 308 -27.83 13.86 0.79
CA LEU A 308 -27.54 15.29 0.91
C LEU A 308 -27.88 15.81 2.32
N ASN A 309 -29.05 15.47 2.85
CA ASN A 309 -29.50 15.93 4.16
C ASN A 309 -28.67 15.34 5.31
N ASN A 310 -28.35 14.04 5.26
CA ASN A 310 -27.81 13.32 6.42
C ASN A 310 -26.31 12.97 6.29
N SER A 311 -25.65 13.32 5.18
CA SER A 311 -24.27 12.85 4.89
C SER A 311 -24.12 11.32 4.96
N HIS A 312 -25.18 10.58 4.61
CA HIS A 312 -25.15 9.13 4.54
C HIS A 312 -24.57 8.67 3.20
N GLY A 313 -23.80 7.59 3.22
CA GLY A 313 -23.46 6.82 2.04
C GLY A 313 -24.45 5.68 1.81
N ALA A 314 -24.28 4.95 0.71
CA ALA A 314 -25.16 3.85 0.30
C ALA A 314 -25.39 2.78 1.40
N ALA A 315 -24.37 2.53 2.22
CA ALA A 315 -24.46 1.59 3.32
C ALA A 315 -25.31 2.09 4.50
N GLU A 316 -25.28 3.39 4.77
CA GLU A 316 -26.03 4.00 5.86
C GLU A 316 -27.50 4.14 5.44
N VAL A 317 -27.80 4.81 4.32
CA VAL A 317 -29.18 4.93 3.82
C VAL A 317 -29.82 3.58 3.51
N GLY A 318 -29.03 2.61 3.06
CA GLY A 318 -29.51 1.26 2.74
C GLY A 318 -29.90 0.42 3.95
N ARG A 319 -29.56 0.84 5.17
CA ARG A 319 -29.90 0.14 6.41
C ARG A 319 -30.99 0.83 7.23
N VAL A 320 -31.36 2.06 6.87
CA VAL A 320 -32.39 2.81 7.60
C VAL A 320 -33.68 2.02 7.58
N GLN A 321 -34.27 1.86 8.77
CA GLN A 321 -35.59 1.28 8.96
C GLN A 321 -36.59 2.39 9.27
N TRP A 322 -37.89 2.10 9.15
CA TRP A 322 -38.91 3.11 9.43
C TRP A 322 -38.98 3.52 10.91
N GLU A 323 -38.54 2.66 11.82
CA GLU A 323 -38.37 2.97 13.25
C GLU A 323 -37.25 3.98 13.54
N ASP A 324 -36.31 4.20 12.62
CA ASP A 324 -35.25 5.20 12.76
C ASP A 324 -35.73 6.62 12.43
N ILE A 325 -37.03 6.82 12.16
CA ILE A 325 -37.62 8.07 11.64
C ILE A 325 -38.68 8.60 12.62
N TYR A 326 -38.50 9.85 13.05
CA TYR A 326 -39.29 10.50 14.10
C TYR A 326 -39.88 11.79 13.53
N LEU A 327 -41.15 11.76 13.09
CA LEU A 327 -41.78 12.90 12.41
C LEU A 327 -42.73 13.67 13.33
N ASN A 328 -42.77 15.00 13.17
CA ASN A 328 -43.66 15.92 13.87
C ASN A 328 -43.66 15.76 15.40
N GLN A 329 -42.50 15.55 16.00
CA GLN A 329 -42.36 15.35 17.44
C GLN A 329 -41.06 15.91 17.99
N ASP A 330 -41.01 16.06 19.32
CA ASP A 330 -39.77 16.40 20.01
C ASP A 330 -38.71 15.31 19.78
N HIS A 331 -37.45 15.72 19.74
CA HIS A 331 -36.34 14.78 19.64
C HIS A 331 -36.34 13.82 20.85
N PRO A 332 -36.11 12.50 20.65
CA PRO A 332 -36.24 11.50 21.71
C PRO A 332 -35.48 11.81 23.00
N TRP A 333 -34.26 12.35 22.89
CA TRP A 333 -33.43 12.70 24.06
C TRP A 333 -33.59 14.12 24.59
N ARG A 334 -34.53 14.91 24.08
CA ARG A 334 -34.79 16.22 24.66
C ARG A 334 -35.19 16.10 26.13
N ALA A 335 -36.01 15.09 26.46
CA ALA A 335 -36.39 14.75 27.84
C ALA A 335 -35.21 14.28 28.70
N GLU A 336 -34.13 13.78 28.08
CA GLU A 336 -32.89 13.33 28.73
C GLU A 336 -31.85 14.45 28.88
N GLY A 337 -32.21 15.70 28.53
CA GLY A 337 -31.36 16.87 28.71
C GLY A 337 -30.60 17.31 27.46
N LEU A 338 -30.90 16.75 26.28
CA LEU A 338 -30.36 17.28 25.03
C LEU A 338 -30.89 18.70 24.77
N ASN A 339 -29.98 19.68 24.77
CA ASN A 339 -30.33 21.10 24.63
C ASN A 339 -30.58 21.48 23.17
N ILE A 340 -31.80 21.25 22.69
CA ILE A 340 -32.30 21.63 21.36
C ILE A 340 -33.74 22.17 21.44
N TRP A 341 -34.21 22.79 20.35
CA TRP A 341 -35.55 23.38 20.28
C TRP A 341 -36.69 22.33 20.29
N GLU A 342 -37.92 22.81 20.43
CA GLU A 342 -39.17 22.01 20.42
C GLU A 342 -39.58 21.62 19.01
N GLY A 343 -40.07 20.39 18.88
CA GLY A 343 -40.56 19.81 17.64
C GLY A 343 -39.47 19.60 16.59
N GLY A 344 -39.82 18.86 15.55
CA GLY A 344 -38.97 18.61 14.41
C GLY A 344 -39.22 17.25 13.78
N ASP A 345 -38.47 17.00 12.72
CA ASP A 345 -38.43 15.73 12.02
C ASP A 345 -36.99 15.21 12.09
N TRP A 346 -36.80 14.01 12.61
CA TRP A 346 -35.49 13.50 12.98
C TRP A 346 -35.25 12.11 12.40
N THR A 347 -33.98 11.79 12.20
CA THR A 347 -33.53 10.42 12.06
C THR A 347 -32.30 10.19 12.91
N GLY A 348 -32.16 8.99 13.47
CA GLY A 348 -30.98 8.64 14.24
C GLY A 348 -30.84 7.14 14.42
N PHE A 349 -29.59 6.67 14.37
CA PHE A 349 -29.25 5.27 14.62
C PHE A 349 -27.76 5.12 14.98
N LEU A 350 -27.43 3.95 15.52
CA LEU A 350 -26.04 3.55 15.77
C LEU A 350 -25.37 3.09 14.49
N ARG A 351 -24.31 3.77 14.09
CA ARG A 351 -23.57 3.42 12.87
C ARG A 351 -22.83 2.08 13.05
N PRO A 352 -23.19 1.00 12.32
CA PRO A 352 -22.69 -0.36 12.60
C PRO A 352 -21.18 -0.56 12.48
N LYS A 353 -20.47 0.37 11.82
CA LYS A 353 -19.01 0.29 11.63
C LYS A 353 -18.23 0.87 12.81
N THR A 354 -18.80 1.85 13.50
CA THR A 354 -18.09 2.65 14.50
C THR A 354 -18.80 2.69 15.84
N ASP A 355 -20.01 2.13 15.92
CA ASP A 355 -20.93 2.23 17.06
C ASP A 355 -21.13 3.67 17.54
N VAL A 356 -20.91 4.61 16.61
CA VAL A 356 -21.14 6.03 16.84
C VAL A 356 -22.59 6.30 16.53
N LEU A 357 -23.21 6.90 17.51
CA LEU A 357 -24.57 7.34 17.45
C LEU A 357 -24.65 8.67 16.73
N GLY A 358 -25.51 8.74 15.71
CA GLY A 358 -25.75 9.96 14.95
C GLY A 358 -27.23 10.33 14.98
N TRP A 359 -27.49 11.64 15.00
CA TRP A 359 -28.81 12.23 14.87
C TRP A 359 -28.76 13.34 13.84
N TRP A 360 -29.80 13.42 13.02
CA TRP A 360 -29.93 14.41 11.96
C TRP A 360 -31.35 14.96 11.93
N LEU A 361 -31.45 16.27 11.73
CA LEU A 361 -32.70 16.95 11.41
C LEU A 361 -33.04 16.72 9.93
N LEU A 362 -34.24 16.24 9.66
CA LEU A 362 -34.75 16.04 8.31
C LEU A 362 -35.26 17.38 7.74
N TRP A 363 -34.91 17.66 6.50
CA TRP A 363 -35.44 18.81 5.76
C TRP A 363 -36.91 18.59 5.39
N PRO A 364 -37.72 19.66 5.26
CA PRO A 364 -39.10 19.56 4.79
C PRO A 364 -39.23 18.77 3.48
N GLU A 365 -38.30 18.98 2.54
CA GLU A 365 -38.27 18.27 1.25
C GLU A 365 -37.98 16.77 1.43
N THR A 366 -37.13 16.41 2.40
CA THR A 366 -36.87 15.00 2.74
C THR A 366 -38.12 14.36 3.33
N VAL A 367 -38.81 15.07 4.23
CA VAL A 367 -40.05 14.59 4.87
C VAL A 367 -41.16 14.39 3.83
N GLU A 368 -41.33 15.33 2.90
CA GLU A 368 -42.31 15.20 1.82
C GLU A 368 -42.04 13.96 0.96
N LEU A 369 -40.78 13.74 0.56
CA LEU A 369 -40.39 12.55 -0.20
C LEU A 369 -40.59 11.25 0.60
N LEU A 370 -40.31 11.26 1.90
CA LEU A 370 -40.54 10.12 2.79
C LEU A 370 -42.02 9.75 2.87
N LEU A 371 -42.90 10.73 3.06
CA LEU A 371 -44.34 10.49 3.13
C LEU A 371 -44.89 9.96 1.80
N ASN A 372 -44.48 10.56 0.68
CA ASN A 372 -44.85 10.08 -0.66
C ASN A 372 -44.33 8.65 -0.93
N TRP A 373 -43.11 8.35 -0.47
CA TRP A 373 -42.54 7.02 -0.61
C TRP A 373 -43.23 6.00 0.29
N LYS A 374 -43.66 6.37 1.50
CA LYS A 374 -44.41 5.49 2.41
C LYS A 374 -45.69 4.97 1.76
N GLU A 375 -46.42 5.82 1.03
CA GLU A 375 -47.63 5.40 0.28
C GLU A 375 -47.29 4.42 -0.86
N GLN A 376 -46.17 4.62 -1.54
CA GLN A 376 -45.70 3.68 -2.56
C GLN A 376 -45.28 2.35 -1.94
N CYS A 377 -44.58 2.37 -0.80
CA CYS A 377 -44.23 1.18 -0.04
C CYS A 377 -45.46 0.37 0.37
N ARG A 378 -46.56 1.01 0.82
CA ARG A 378 -47.82 0.32 1.12
C ARG A 378 -48.33 -0.47 -0.09
N SER A 379 -48.29 0.15 -1.28
CA SER A 379 -48.69 -0.51 -2.53
C SER A 379 -47.75 -1.66 -2.91
N ILE A 380 -46.43 -1.49 -2.72
CA ILE A 380 -45.41 -2.50 -3.02
C ILE A 380 -45.53 -3.71 -2.09
N PHE A 381 -45.73 -3.47 -0.79
CA PHE A 381 -45.82 -4.52 0.21
C PHE A 381 -47.20 -5.19 0.26
N GLY A 382 -48.24 -4.50 -0.21
CA GLY A 382 -49.62 -4.95 -0.04
C GLY A 382 -50.09 -4.93 1.42
N ARG A 383 -49.42 -4.16 2.28
CA ARG A 383 -49.71 -4.01 3.71
C ARG A 383 -49.23 -2.65 4.23
N GLU A 384 -49.64 -2.30 5.44
CA GLU A 384 -49.04 -1.18 6.17
C GLU A 384 -47.53 -1.39 6.36
N VAL A 385 -46.81 -0.28 6.33
CA VAL A 385 -45.37 -0.23 6.55
C VAL A 385 -45.09 -0.50 8.02
N ALA A 386 -44.30 -1.54 8.30
CA ALA A 386 -43.90 -1.95 9.63
C ALA A 386 -42.65 -1.17 10.09
N PRO A 387 -42.44 -1.02 11.41
CA PRO A 387 -41.28 -0.29 11.94
C PRO A 387 -39.93 -0.85 11.47
N ASP A 388 -39.81 -2.17 11.36
CA ASP A 388 -38.60 -2.89 10.98
C ASP A 388 -38.38 -3.00 9.45
N ASP A 389 -39.33 -2.50 8.64
CA ASP A 389 -39.16 -2.47 7.19
C ASP A 389 -37.99 -1.55 6.80
N THR A 390 -37.18 -1.98 5.84
CA THR A 390 -36.12 -1.13 5.27
C THR A 390 -36.72 0.03 4.47
N LEU A 391 -36.17 1.23 4.64
CA LEU A 391 -36.65 2.44 3.98
C LEU A 391 -36.55 2.33 2.45
N ILE A 392 -35.37 1.96 1.93
CA ILE A 392 -35.12 1.91 0.48
C ILE A 392 -35.26 0.48 -0.04
N VAL A 393 -36.40 0.21 -0.67
CA VAL A 393 -36.73 -1.08 -1.30
C VAL A 393 -36.86 -0.97 -2.81
N ARG A 394 -36.83 -2.13 -3.48
CA ARG A 394 -37.13 -2.28 -4.90
C ARG A 394 -38.65 -2.34 -5.10
N GLU A 395 -39.07 -2.27 -6.37
CA GLU A 395 -40.46 -2.53 -6.76
C GLU A 395 -40.96 -3.93 -6.36
N THR A 396 -40.06 -4.88 -6.13
CA THR A 396 -40.38 -6.22 -5.63
C THR A 396 -40.55 -6.29 -4.11
N GLY A 397 -40.41 -5.17 -3.38
CA GLY A 397 -40.41 -5.10 -1.92
C GLY A 397 -39.10 -5.53 -1.24
N ALA A 398 -38.15 -6.09 -1.99
CA ALA A 398 -36.86 -6.49 -1.42
C ALA A 398 -35.95 -5.27 -1.14
N PRO A 399 -35.15 -5.28 -0.06
CA PRO A 399 -34.19 -4.22 0.23
C PRO A 399 -33.25 -3.93 -0.94
N LEU A 400 -32.93 -2.66 -1.15
CA LEU A 400 -31.95 -2.28 -2.16
C LEU A 400 -30.52 -2.67 -1.71
N TYR A 401 -30.25 -2.59 -0.40
CA TYR A 401 -28.98 -2.97 0.22
C TYR A 401 -28.91 -4.47 0.56
N GLY A 402 -27.70 -5.05 0.57
CA GLY A 402 -27.46 -6.36 1.18
C GLY A 402 -27.78 -7.60 0.32
N MET A 403 -28.47 -7.44 -0.80
CA MET A 403 -28.88 -8.57 -1.66
C MET A 403 -27.75 -9.21 -2.49
N ASN A 404 -26.59 -8.56 -2.58
CA ASN A 404 -25.46 -9.00 -3.41
C ASN A 404 -24.18 -9.15 -2.57
N LYS A 405 -23.21 -9.92 -3.07
CA LYS A 405 -21.84 -10.04 -2.50
C LYS A 405 -21.20 -8.68 -2.17
N ASN A 406 -21.46 -7.67 -2.99
CA ASN A 406 -21.23 -6.28 -2.63
C ASN A 406 -22.60 -5.63 -2.32
N ALA A 407 -22.91 -5.50 -1.03
CA ALA A 407 -24.20 -5.01 -0.54
C ALA A 407 -24.61 -3.63 -1.08
N GLN A 408 -23.65 -2.79 -1.51
CA GLN A 408 -23.92 -1.45 -2.03
C GLN A 408 -24.15 -1.42 -3.55
N SER A 409 -23.85 -2.50 -4.28
CA SER A 409 -23.79 -2.49 -5.74
C SER A 409 -25.08 -2.06 -6.43
N ALA A 410 -26.23 -2.33 -5.80
CA ALA A 410 -27.52 -1.93 -6.34
C ALA A 410 -27.68 -0.39 -6.41
N PHE A 411 -27.23 0.34 -5.39
CA PHE A 411 -27.21 1.81 -5.39
C PHE A 411 -26.32 2.35 -6.51
N TYR A 412 -25.12 1.78 -6.67
CA TYR A 412 -24.20 2.19 -7.74
C TYR A 412 -24.80 1.96 -9.12
N ASN A 413 -25.37 0.77 -9.36
CA ASN A 413 -26.01 0.45 -10.63
C ASN A 413 -27.22 1.36 -10.91
N GLN A 414 -28.01 1.67 -9.89
CA GLN A 414 -29.15 2.58 -10.04
C GLN A 414 -28.67 4.00 -10.37
N PHE A 415 -27.68 4.51 -9.65
CA PHE A 415 -27.12 5.84 -9.88
C PHE A 415 -26.46 5.96 -11.27
N ASP A 416 -25.73 4.93 -11.73
CA ASP A 416 -25.13 4.93 -13.06
C ASP A 416 -26.19 4.91 -14.17
N ARG A 417 -27.34 4.24 -13.96
CA ARG A 417 -28.48 4.31 -14.88
C ARG A 417 -29.08 5.72 -14.91
N LEU A 418 -29.26 6.35 -13.74
CA LEU A 418 -29.75 7.72 -13.64
C LEU A 418 -28.82 8.71 -14.36
N LYS A 419 -27.50 8.61 -14.18
CA LYS A 419 -26.53 9.47 -14.92
C LYS A 419 -26.69 9.32 -16.44
N LYS A 420 -26.80 8.08 -16.93
CA LYS A 420 -27.04 7.81 -18.37
C LYS A 420 -28.38 8.35 -18.85
N GLN A 421 -29.41 8.34 -18.00
CA GLN A 421 -30.69 8.94 -18.33
C GLN A 421 -30.58 10.47 -18.42
N CYS A 422 -29.92 11.11 -17.45
CA CYS A 422 -29.65 12.56 -17.46
C CYS A 422 -28.91 12.97 -18.75
N GLU A 423 -27.89 12.21 -19.16
CA GLU A 423 -27.20 12.42 -20.43
C GLU A 423 -28.14 12.28 -21.65
N ARG A 424 -28.98 11.23 -21.69
CA ARG A 424 -29.93 10.99 -22.78
C ARG A 424 -30.94 12.12 -22.95
N VAL A 425 -31.39 12.73 -21.85
CA VAL A 425 -32.38 13.83 -21.88
C VAL A 425 -31.74 15.22 -22.04
N GLY A 426 -30.43 15.29 -22.31
CA GLY A 426 -29.72 16.56 -22.58
C GLY A 426 -29.29 17.32 -21.32
N PHE A 427 -29.28 16.68 -20.15
CA PHE A 427 -28.87 17.27 -18.87
C PHE A 427 -27.70 16.48 -18.27
N PRO A 428 -26.54 16.38 -18.93
CA PRO A 428 -25.42 15.58 -18.44
C PRO A 428 -24.96 16.09 -17.07
N VAL A 429 -24.51 15.17 -16.22
CA VAL A 429 -24.00 15.44 -14.88
C VAL A 429 -22.54 14.99 -14.76
N ALA A 430 -21.80 15.58 -13.83
CA ALA A 430 -20.40 15.20 -13.59
C ALA A 430 -20.24 13.68 -13.36
N ASP A 431 -19.17 13.09 -13.94
CA ASP A 431 -18.84 11.67 -13.74
C ASP A 431 -18.21 11.44 -12.36
N LEU A 432 -19.05 11.51 -11.33
CA LEU A 432 -18.72 11.27 -9.94
C LEU A 432 -19.50 10.05 -9.41
N PRO A 433 -18.94 9.30 -8.44
CA PRO A 433 -19.64 8.18 -7.83
C PRO A 433 -20.75 8.65 -6.89
N PRO A 434 -21.77 7.81 -6.59
CA PRO A 434 -22.85 8.16 -5.66
C PRO A 434 -22.35 8.48 -4.24
N GLY A 435 -21.21 7.90 -3.83
CA GLY A 435 -20.57 8.21 -2.55
C GLY A 435 -20.18 9.68 -2.38
N THR A 436 -20.13 10.46 -3.46
CA THR A 436 -19.88 11.91 -3.42
C THR A 436 -21.07 12.72 -2.91
N LEU A 437 -22.29 12.15 -2.90
CA LEU A 437 -23.47 12.80 -2.33
C LEU A 437 -23.31 13.03 -0.82
N ARG A 438 -22.76 12.04 -0.11
CA ARG A 438 -22.38 12.14 1.31
C ARG A 438 -21.46 13.32 1.62
N ASN A 439 -20.58 13.66 0.67
CA ASN A 439 -19.60 14.70 0.87
C ASN A 439 -20.22 16.10 0.76
N GLN A 440 -21.44 16.27 0.20
CA GLN A 440 -21.99 17.61 -0.06
C GLN A 440 -22.22 18.39 1.23
N PHE A 441 -23.02 17.85 2.16
CA PHE A 441 -23.35 18.56 3.39
C PHE A 441 -22.16 18.67 4.35
N SER A 442 -21.36 17.60 4.48
CA SER A 442 -20.14 17.66 5.29
C SER A 442 -19.08 18.63 4.74
N ASP A 443 -18.94 18.76 3.41
CA ASP A 443 -18.10 19.79 2.79
C ASP A 443 -18.64 21.20 3.03
N TRP A 444 -19.96 21.38 2.94
CA TRP A 444 -20.61 22.66 3.22
C TRP A 444 -20.37 23.11 4.68
N CYS A 445 -20.62 22.22 5.66
CA CYS A 445 -20.38 22.48 7.08
C CYS A 445 -18.89 22.76 7.39
N GLY A 446 -17.98 21.96 6.84
CA GLY A 446 -16.55 22.00 7.18
C GLY A 446 -15.72 22.99 6.35
N GLY A 447 -16.23 23.37 5.18
CA GLY A 447 -15.59 24.21 4.17
C GLY A 447 -16.01 25.68 4.29
N GLU A 448 -17.16 26.02 3.73
CA GLU A 448 -17.62 27.42 3.66
C GLU A 448 -18.09 27.96 5.02
N GLU A 449 -18.75 27.13 5.83
CA GLU A 449 -19.26 27.49 7.17
C GLU A 449 -18.23 27.27 8.30
N ALA A 450 -17.14 26.57 7.98
CA ALA A 450 -15.93 26.41 8.78
C ALA A 450 -16.13 25.89 10.23
N ASP A 451 -17.10 25.02 10.46
CA ASP A 451 -17.15 24.23 11.69
C ASP A 451 -16.80 22.76 11.41
N ALA A 452 -15.51 22.46 11.57
CA ALA A 452 -14.97 21.11 11.46
C ALA A 452 -15.62 20.13 12.45
N THR A 453 -16.10 20.63 13.60
CA THR A 453 -16.81 19.82 14.60
C THR A 453 -18.16 19.41 14.05
N VAL A 454 -18.93 20.35 13.51
CA VAL A 454 -20.24 20.08 12.90
C VAL A 454 -20.10 19.10 11.73
N ALA A 455 -19.12 19.30 10.85
CA ALA A 455 -18.87 18.38 9.74
C ALA A 455 -18.48 16.96 10.20
N SER A 456 -17.70 16.85 11.28
CA SER A 456 -17.32 15.56 11.88
C SER A 456 -18.52 14.85 12.52
N VAL A 457 -19.38 15.60 13.21
CA VAL A 457 -20.64 15.11 13.80
C VAL A 457 -21.61 14.65 12.72
N ALA A 458 -21.80 15.43 11.65
CA ALA A 458 -22.67 15.08 10.52
C ALA A 458 -22.27 13.75 9.85
N LEU A 459 -20.98 13.39 9.87
CA LEU A 459 -20.47 12.13 9.32
C LEU A 459 -20.53 10.95 10.29
N ALA A 460 -20.89 11.18 11.56
CA ALA A 460 -20.85 10.21 12.66
C ALA A 460 -19.50 9.47 12.73
N HIS A 461 -18.39 10.22 12.67
CA HIS A 461 -17.06 9.64 12.80
C HIS A 461 -16.75 9.22 14.24
N GLY A 462 -15.97 8.14 14.40
CA GLY A 462 -15.54 7.52 15.68
C GLY A 462 -14.92 8.45 16.73
N ILE A 463 -14.55 9.67 16.36
CA ILE A 463 -13.86 10.63 17.23
C ILE A 463 -14.39 12.03 16.92
N PRO A 464 -15.23 12.64 17.79
CA PRO A 464 -15.61 14.03 17.67
C PRO A 464 -14.38 14.93 17.80
N HIS A 465 -13.94 15.48 16.67
CA HIS A 465 -13.04 16.62 16.47
C HIS A 465 -11.60 16.60 17.06
N LYS A 466 -11.25 15.91 18.16
CA LYS A 466 -9.85 15.80 18.61
C LYS A 466 -9.06 14.78 17.78
N GLY A 467 -8.75 15.17 16.54
CA GLY A 467 -7.91 14.40 15.64
C GLY A 467 -8.67 13.60 14.57
N ASP A 468 -9.81 14.09 14.08
CA ASP A 468 -10.47 13.52 12.91
C ASP A 468 -9.58 13.67 11.67
N LYS A 469 -8.70 12.66 11.47
CA LYS A 469 -7.77 12.57 10.33
C LYS A 469 -8.49 12.28 9.01
N LEU A 470 -9.79 11.98 9.04
CA LEU A 470 -10.56 11.57 7.87
C LEU A 470 -11.29 12.74 7.24
N LEU A 471 -11.81 13.70 8.03
CA LEU A 471 -12.61 14.83 7.54
C LEU A 471 -11.97 15.54 6.34
N TYR A 472 -10.84 16.24 6.54
CA TYR A 472 -10.17 16.97 5.46
C TYR A 472 -9.40 16.11 4.46
N LYS A 473 -9.41 14.79 4.65
CA LYS A 473 -8.77 13.85 3.75
C LYS A 473 -9.76 13.23 2.76
N HIS A 474 -11.03 13.08 3.16
CA HIS A 474 -12.00 12.26 2.46
C HIS A 474 -13.41 12.85 2.35
N TYR A 475 -13.82 13.76 3.25
CA TYR A 475 -15.20 14.24 3.33
C TYR A 475 -15.43 15.75 3.26
N ALA A 476 -14.46 16.60 3.61
CA ALA A 476 -14.55 18.05 3.41
C ALA A 476 -13.27 18.65 2.80
N ASN A 477 -13.43 19.71 2.01
CA ASN A 477 -12.36 20.60 1.59
C ASN A 477 -11.86 21.40 2.80
N ARG A 478 -10.59 21.78 2.76
CA ARG A 478 -10.02 22.64 3.80
C ARG A 478 -10.64 24.04 3.71
N PRO A 479 -11.04 24.66 4.84
CA PRO A 479 -11.70 25.97 4.87
C PRO A 479 -10.68 27.10 4.67
N TRP A 480 -9.95 27.09 3.55
CA TRP A 480 -8.88 28.05 3.27
C TRP A 480 -9.41 29.49 3.28
N LYS A 481 -10.62 29.72 2.77
CA LYS A 481 -11.28 31.03 2.81
C LYS A 481 -11.41 31.53 4.26
N ARG A 482 -11.96 30.72 5.16
CA ARG A 482 -12.09 31.08 6.59
C ARG A 482 -10.74 31.27 7.26
N LEU A 483 -9.74 30.43 6.95
CA LEU A 483 -8.38 30.64 7.43
C LEU A 483 -7.86 32.03 7.01
N PHE A 484 -8.04 32.40 5.75
CA PHE A 484 -7.59 33.69 5.25
C PHE A 484 -8.38 34.86 5.82
N GLU A 485 -9.69 34.73 6.04
CA GLU A 485 -10.51 35.70 6.77
C GLU A 485 -9.99 35.88 8.20
N LYS A 486 -9.76 34.79 8.94
CA LYS A 486 -9.21 34.82 10.30
C LYS A 486 -7.79 35.41 10.35
N GLN A 487 -6.96 35.11 9.36
CA GLN A 487 -5.64 35.74 9.21
C GLN A 487 -5.75 37.25 8.97
N ARG A 488 -6.78 37.70 8.24
CA ARG A 488 -7.06 39.13 8.04
C ARG A 488 -7.65 39.80 9.28
N GLU A 489 -8.50 39.10 10.04
CA GLU A 489 -9.05 39.59 11.32
C GLU A 489 -7.98 39.69 12.40
N PHE A 490 -6.99 38.79 12.38
CA PHE A 490 -5.89 38.76 13.34
C PHE A 490 -4.85 39.87 13.10
N ARG A 491 -4.71 40.31 11.85
CA ARG A 491 -3.83 41.41 11.45
C ARG A 491 -4.51 42.75 11.73
#